data_AF-A0A1X0S8G8-F1
#
_entry.id   AF-A0A1X0S8G8-F1
#
_cell.length_a   1.000
_cell.length_b   1.000
_cell.length_c   1.000
_cell.angle_alpha   90.00
_cell.angle_beta   90.00
_cell.angle_gamma   90.00
#
_symmetry.space_group_name_H-M   'P 1'
#
loop_
_entity.id
_entity.type
_entity.pdbx_description
1 polymer ?
#
loop_
_entity_poly.entity_id
_entity_poly.type
_entity_poly.pdbx_seq_one_letter_code
_entity_poly.pdbx_strand_id
1 'polypeptide(L)'
;MITSIFDPIVIKTSIYSTITLIGWFTFWYKSKLARTEREIAYVCTLLSSFITSVSSIPLVYTLFRSNLTRVLDYRTWTVQITVFFMTFLVIDLMIGSLFYPKKIGLLTGWIHHIVYIGVLTWAISQGYCSIFIMMCLLEVPTFLLALGSVRNQFRHDYLFAFTFVLTRILFHAYTILCAFQLKPFGPIMIALTAFFPLHCFWFYGFIKQQLRLSKTPSVPSKKRHYQSINVTTSRIEEKPQVMDVLKEPTTWHTCKHLSNPAFHASPVCVH
;
A
#
# COMPACT_ATOMS: atom_id res chain seq x y z
N MET A 1 28.53 -10.49 13.24
CA MET A 1 27.28 -10.64 12.48
C MET A 1 26.14 -10.36 13.46
N ILE A 2 25.23 -9.43 13.15
CA ILE A 2 24.06 -9.16 13.99
C ILE A 2 23.08 -10.32 13.81
N THR A 3 22.85 -11.10 14.87
CA THR A 3 21.96 -12.27 14.87
C THR A 3 20.89 -12.18 15.96
N SER A 4 20.90 -11.12 16.77
CA SER A 4 19.95 -10.92 17.87
C SER A 4 19.15 -9.65 17.67
N ILE A 5 17.87 -9.71 18.00
CA ILE A 5 16.99 -8.53 18.06
C ILE A 5 17.37 -7.57 19.20
N PHE A 6 18.14 -8.04 20.18
CA PHE A 6 18.63 -7.24 21.30
C PHE A 6 19.97 -6.56 21.00
N ASP A 7 20.51 -6.71 19.79
CA ASP A 7 21.73 -6.02 19.38
C ASP A 7 21.54 -4.49 19.46
N PRO A 8 22.52 -3.74 19.99
CA PRO A 8 22.42 -2.28 20.10
C PRO A 8 22.10 -1.58 18.78
N ILE A 9 22.56 -2.10 17.64
CA ILE A 9 22.24 -1.54 16.32
C ILE A 9 20.76 -1.72 15.99
N VAL A 10 20.19 -2.90 16.29
CA VAL A 10 18.76 -3.17 16.07
C VAL A 10 17.91 -2.23 16.93
N ILE A 11 18.24 -2.10 18.22
CA ILE A 11 17.52 -1.22 19.14
C ILE A 11 17.60 0.24 18.68
N LYS A 12 18.81 0.74 18.38
CA LYS A 12 19.00 2.11 17.88
C LYS A 12 18.22 2.36 16.59
N THR A 13 18.30 1.45 15.62
CA THR A 13 17.57 1.58 14.36
C THR A 13 16.07 1.55 14.57
N SER A 14 15.54 0.71 15.46
CA SER A 14 14.11 0.70 15.78
C SER A 14 13.66 2.04 16.36
N ILE A 15 14.41 2.61 17.31
CA ILE A 15 14.10 3.93 17.90
C ILE A 15 14.08 5.03 16.81
N TYR A 16 15.12 5.13 15.98
CA TYR A 16 15.17 6.13 14.91
C TYR A 16 14.04 5.93 13.88
N SER A 17 13.70 4.68 13.57
CA SER A 17 12.61 4.33 12.66
C SER A 17 11.25 4.75 13.24
N THR A 18 11.02 4.50 14.53
CA THR A 18 9.80 4.93 15.24
C THR A 18 9.64 6.44 15.20
N ILE A 19 10.70 7.19 15.54
CA ILE A 19 10.69 8.66 15.51
C ILE A 19 10.37 9.15 14.10
N THR A 20 11.02 8.56 13.08
CA THR A 20 10.81 8.94 11.67
C THR A 20 9.38 8.67 11.21
N LEU A 21 8.84 7.48 11.48
CA LEU A 21 7.50 7.08 11.04
C LEU A 21 6.40 7.87 11.75
N ILE A 22 6.51 8.04 13.07
CA ILE A 22 5.55 8.85 13.84
C ILE A 22 5.64 10.32 13.43
N GLY A 23 6.86 10.84 13.24
CA GLY A 23 7.07 12.21 12.75
C GLY A 23 6.45 12.42 11.38
N TRP A 24 6.66 11.50 10.44
CA TRP A 24 6.06 11.50 9.11
C TRP A 24 4.53 11.48 9.17
N PHE A 25 3.95 10.53 9.92
CA PHE A 25 2.50 10.45 10.09
C PHE A 25 1.92 11.73 10.70
N THR A 26 2.55 12.23 11.77
CA THR A 26 2.11 13.44 12.47
C THR A 26 2.18 14.66 11.56
N PHE A 27 3.22 14.78 10.75
CA PHE A 27 3.34 15.84 9.76
C PHE A 27 2.15 15.84 8.79
N TRP A 28 1.85 14.70 8.17
CA TRP A 28 0.74 14.56 7.22
C TRP A 28 -0.64 14.80 7.86
N TYR A 29 -0.82 14.29 9.08
CA TYR A 29 -2.06 14.42 9.83
C TYR A 29 -2.31 15.87 10.27
N LYS A 30 -1.33 16.51 10.93
CA LYS A 30 -1.47 17.89 11.45
C LYS A 30 -1.52 18.94 10.34
N SER A 31 -0.79 18.75 9.25
CA SER A 31 -0.84 19.65 8.08
C SER A 31 -2.12 19.49 7.24
N LYS A 32 -3.01 18.55 7.60
CA LYS A 32 -4.23 18.22 6.85
C LYS A 32 -3.97 17.87 5.39
N LEU A 33 -2.80 17.28 5.12
CA LEU A 33 -2.43 16.76 3.80
C LEU A 33 -3.11 15.43 3.52
N ALA A 34 -3.36 14.60 4.54
CA ALA A 34 -4.23 13.43 4.46
C ALA A 34 -5.53 13.73 5.21
N ARG A 35 -6.65 13.81 4.48
CA ARG A 35 -7.96 14.23 5.01
C ARG A 35 -8.94 13.08 5.13
N THR A 36 -8.82 12.09 4.26
CA THR A 36 -9.71 10.92 4.27
C THR A 36 -9.09 9.76 5.03
N GLU A 37 -9.91 8.88 5.60
CA GLU A 37 -9.43 7.63 6.23
C GLU A 37 -8.53 6.83 5.28
N ARG A 38 -8.87 6.82 3.99
CA ARG A 38 -8.07 6.17 2.95
C ARG A 38 -6.69 6.79 2.84
N GLU A 39 -6.59 8.10 2.72
CA GLU A 39 -5.27 8.75 2.59
C GLU A 39 -4.43 8.49 3.85
N ILE A 40 -5.03 8.64 5.03
CA ILE A 40 -4.37 8.43 6.34
C ILE A 40 -3.80 7.01 6.42
N ALA A 41 -4.56 6.00 5.98
CA ALA A 41 -4.12 4.60 6.02
C ALA A 41 -2.92 4.27 5.13
N TYR A 42 -2.62 5.09 4.11
CA TYR A 42 -1.51 4.84 3.19
C TYR A 42 -0.30 5.75 3.39
N VAL A 43 -0.35 6.71 4.33
CA VAL A 43 0.77 7.65 4.57
C VAL A 43 2.05 6.93 4.98
N CYS A 44 1.96 6.02 5.95
CA CYS A 44 3.12 5.26 6.44
C CYS A 44 3.61 4.27 5.38
N THR A 45 2.67 3.58 4.72
CA THR A 45 2.97 2.67 3.60
C THR A 45 3.73 3.36 2.49
N LEU A 46 3.33 4.59 2.12
CA LEU A 46 3.99 5.36 1.06
C LEU A 46 5.48 5.56 1.36
N LEU A 47 5.82 5.97 2.57
CA LEU A 47 7.21 6.16 2.98
C LEU A 47 7.97 4.83 3.05
N SER A 48 7.36 3.82 3.67
CA SER A 48 7.99 2.51 3.87
C SER A 48 8.31 1.83 2.55
N SER A 49 7.32 1.69 1.67
CA SER A 49 7.47 1.07 0.35
C SER A 49 8.45 1.82 -0.55
N PHE A 50 8.55 3.15 -0.43
CA PHE A 50 9.57 3.93 -1.12
C PHE A 50 10.99 3.56 -0.64
N ILE A 51 11.24 3.65 0.67
CA ILE A 51 12.56 3.38 1.26
C ILE A 51 13.00 1.94 0.95
N THR A 52 12.13 0.96 1.12
CA THR A 52 12.47 -0.44 0.91
C THR A 52 12.68 -0.78 -0.57
N SER A 53 11.88 -0.21 -1.48
CA SER A 53 12.08 -0.38 -2.92
C SER A 53 13.42 0.20 -3.37
N VAL A 54 13.77 1.42 -2.93
CA VAL A 54 15.06 2.04 -3.27
C VAL A 54 16.22 1.23 -2.68
N SER A 55 16.08 0.77 -1.44
CA SER A 55 17.10 -0.04 -0.76
C SER A 55 17.34 -1.41 -1.40
N SER A 56 16.37 -1.95 -2.15
CA SER A 56 16.52 -3.23 -2.85
C SER A 56 17.44 -3.16 -4.07
N ILE A 57 17.54 -1.99 -4.72
CA ILE A 57 18.18 -1.82 -6.04
C ILE A 57 19.62 -2.35 -6.07
N PRO A 58 20.51 -2.04 -5.08
CA PRO A 58 21.88 -2.54 -5.10
C PRO A 58 21.98 -4.07 -5.04
N LEU A 59 21.06 -4.73 -4.33
CA LEU A 59 21.05 -6.19 -4.17
C LEU A 59 20.47 -6.87 -5.40
N VAL A 60 19.44 -6.28 -6.01
CA VAL A 60 18.90 -6.72 -7.31
C VAL A 60 19.96 -6.62 -8.40
N TYR A 61 20.70 -5.51 -8.42
CA TYR A 61 21.85 -5.36 -9.32
C TYR A 61 22.91 -6.45 -9.08
N THR A 62 23.21 -6.76 -7.82
CA THR A 62 24.14 -7.84 -7.45
C THR A 62 23.65 -9.21 -7.92
N LEU A 63 22.34 -9.49 -7.81
CA LEU A 63 21.75 -10.73 -8.30
C LEU A 63 21.98 -10.90 -9.81
N PHE A 64 21.64 -9.86 -10.60
CA PHE A 64 21.77 -9.91 -12.05
C PHE A 64 23.21 -9.91 -12.54
N ARG A 65 24.14 -9.30 -11.81
CA ARG A 65 25.57 -9.26 -12.16
C ARG A 65 26.34 -10.49 -11.71
N SER A 66 25.85 -11.22 -10.73
CA SER A 66 26.58 -12.33 -10.13
C SER A 66 25.62 -13.51 -9.92
N ASN A 67 25.17 -13.71 -8.68
CA ASN A 67 24.29 -14.81 -8.31
C ASN A 67 23.70 -14.53 -6.92
N LEU A 68 22.77 -15.40 -6.51
CA LEU A 68 22.10 -15.31 -5.21
C LEU A 68 23.08 -15.44 -4.03
N THR A 69 24.19 -16.16 -4.18
CA THR A 69 25.21 -16.31 -3.13
C THR A 69 25.86 -14.97 -2.78
N ARG A 70 26.14 -14.11 -3.76
CA ARG A 70 26.70 -12.77 -3.51
C ARG A 70 25.70 -11.81 -2.86
N VAL A 71 24.40 -12.05 -3.08
CA VAL A 71 23.35 -11.32 -2.37
C VAL A 71 23.35 -11.70 -0.89
N LEU A 72 23.61 -12.97 -0.56
CA LEU A 72 23.66 -13.47 0.82
C LEU A 72 24.81 -12.90 1.66
N ASP A 73 25.81 -12.28 1.04
CA ASP A 73 26.90 -11.63 1.78
C ASP A 73 26.33 -10.68 2.86
N TYR A 74 26.84 -10.82 4.08
CA TYR A 74 26.34 -10.08 5.22
C TYR A 74 26.63 -8.58 5.08
N ARG A 75 25.61 -7.76 5.32
CA ARG A 75 25.72 -6.29 5.26
C ARG A 75 24.92 -5.68 6.40
N THR A 76 25.55 -4.85 7.23
CA THR A 76 24.89 -4.24 8.39
C THR A 76 23.67 -3.40 7.99
N TRP A 77 23.75 -2.68 6.86
CA TRP A 77 22.65 -1.83 6.40
C TRP A 77 21.39 -2.64 6.01
N THR A 78 21.52 -3.90 5.57
CA THR A 78 20.33 -4.71 5.23
C THR A 78 19.55 -5.08 6.48
N VAL A 79 20.25 -5.31 7.60
CA VAL A 79 19.62 -5.48 8.92
C VAL A 79 18.90 -4.19 9.32
N GLN A 80 19.52 -3.02 9.15
CA GLN A 80 18.91 -1.75 9.51
C GLN A 80 17.60 -1.47 8.73
N ILE A 81 17.61 -1.67 7.42
CA ILE A 81 16.39 -1.51 6.61
C ILE A 81 15.33 -2.56 6.97
N THR A 82 15.75 -3.79 7.33
CA THR A 82 14.83 -4.84 7.79
C THR A 82 14.12 -4.40 9.07
N VAL A 83 14.88 -3.88 10.03
CA VAL A 83 14.35 -3.36 11.30
C VAL A 83 13.46 -2.14 11.09
N PHE A 84 13.80 -1.25 10.14
CA PHE A 84 12.92 -0.16 9.73
C PHE A 84 11.57 -0.68 9.24
N PHE A 85 11.57 -1.69 8.36
CA PHE A 85 10.33 -2.30 7.86
C PHE A 85 9.53 -2.99 8.98
N MET A 86 10.20 -3.73 9.88
CA MET A 86 9.54 -4.32 11.05
C MET A 86 8.88 -3.25 11.94
N THR A 87 9.59 -2.13 12.16
CA THR A 87 9.05 -1.00 12.94
C THR A 87 7.85 -0.39 12.22
N PHE A 88 7.88 -0.27 10.90
CA PHE A 88 6.72 0.14 10.10
C PHE A 88 5.52 -0.78 10.32
N LEU A 89 5.69 -2.10 10.31
CA LEU A 89 4.57 -3.04 10.54
C LEU A 89 3.90 -2.82 11.89
N VAL A 90 4.71 -2.62 12.94
CA VAL A 90 4.19 -2.34 14.30
C VAL A 90 3.44 -1.02 14.33
N ILE A 91 4.05 0.04 13.78
CA ILE A 91 3.45 1.38 13.77
C ILE A 91 2.19 1.43 12.91
N ASP A 92 2.15 0.72 11.78
CA ASP A 92 0.99 0.64 10.90
C ASP A 92 -0.20 -0.04 11.59
N LEU A 93 0.03 -1.14 12.31
CA LEU A 93 -1.00 -1.77 13.14
C LEU A 93 -1.46 -0.88 14.29
N MET A 94 -0.52 -0.22 14.99
CA MET A 94 -0.85 0.69 16.08
C MET A 94 -1.72 1.86 15.59
N ILE A 95 -1.28 2.57 14.55
CA ILE A 95 -2.02 3.69 13.97
C ILE A 95 -3.35 3.19 13.40
N GLY A 96 -3.36 2.09 12.67
CA GLY A 96 -4.59 1.57 12.08
C GLY A 96 -5.62 1.16 13.12
N SER A 97 -5.19 0.58 14.25
CA SER A 97 -6.09 0.22 15.35
C SER A 97 -6.74 1.44 16.01
N LEU A 98 -6.04 2.59 16.01
CA LEU A 98 -6.51 3.83 16.62
C LEU A 98 -7.34 4.70 15.67
N PHE A 99 -6.90 4.86 14.41
CA PHE A 99 -7.47 5.83 13.48
C PHE A 99 -8.42 5.22 12.45
N TYR A 100 -8.26 3.94 12.10
CA TYR A 100 -9.06 3.28 11.06
C TYR A 100 -9.29 1.77 11.33
N PRO A 101 -9.79 1.38 12.52
CA PRO A 101 -9.91 -0.03 12.90
C PRO A 101 -10.81 -0.84 11.95
N LYS A 102 -11.80 -0.19 11.33
CA LYS A 102 -12.71 -0.81 10.36
C LYS A 102 -12.05 -1.14 9.01
N LYS A 103 -10.85 -0.64 8.75
CA LYS A 103 -10.10 -0.85 7.50
C LYS A 103 -9.03 -1.94 7.61
N ILE A 104 -8.64 -2.34 8.82
CA ILE A 104 -7.66 -3.41 9.00
C ILE A 104 -8.35 -4.74 8.71
N GLY A 105 -7.95 -5.39 7.61
CA GLY A 105 -8.41 -6.73 7.31
C GLY A 105 -7.79 -7.76 8.25
N LEU A 106 -8.53 -8.81 8.63
CA LEU A 106 -7.97 -9.89 9.44
C LEU A 106 -6.79 -10.57 8.73
N LEU A 107 -6.96 -10.90 7.45
CA LEU A 107 -5.96 -11.60 6.66
C LEU A 107 -4.86 -10.68 6.12
N THR A 108 -5.26 -9.52 5.60
CA THR A 108 -4.35 -8.58 4.90
C THR A 108 -3.63 -7.62 5.85
N GLY A 109 -4.16 -7.42 7.05
CA GLY A 109 -3.55 -6.60 8.10
C GLY A 109 -2.97 -7.45 9.22
N TRP A 110 -3.82 -8.01 10.08
CA TRP A 110 -3.33 -8.68 11.30
C TRP A 110 -2.43 -9.89 11.01
N ILE A 111 -2.93 -10.88 10.27
CA ILE A 111 -2.19 -12.12 10.00
C ILE A 111 -0.93 -11.81 9.19
N HIS A 112 -1.05 -10.97 8.15
CA HIS A 112 0.07 -10.57 7.31
C HIS A 112 1.19 -9.94 8.12
N HIS A 113 0.91 -8.88 8.88
CA HIS A 113 1.94 -8.15 9.63
C HIS A 113 2.57 -9.03 10.73
N ILE A 114 1.80 -9.84 11.43
CA ILE A 114 2.34 -10.78 12.45
C ILE A 114 3.27 -11.81 11.81
N VAL A 115 2.87 -12.41 10.69
CA VAL A 115 3.71 -13.38 9.95
C VAL A 115 5.00 -12.72 9.48
N TYR A 116 4.93 -11.49 8.94
CA TYR A 116 6.14 -10.77 8.55
C TYR A 116 7.06 -10.49 9.74
N ILE A 117 6.55 -10.03 10.88
CA ILE A 117 7.38 -9.80 12.08
C ILE A 117 8.10 -11.09 12.50
N GLY A 118 7.40 -12.24 12.51
CA GLY A 118 8.00 -13.54 12.82
C GLY A 118 9.08 -13.96 11.82
N VAL A 119 8.77 -13.91 10.52
CA VAL A 119 9.71 -14.27 9.45
C VAL A 119 10.93 -13.37 9.43
N LEU A 120 10.77 -12.06 9.67
CA LEU A 120 11.90 -11.12 9.70
C LEU A 120 12.76 -11.26 10.94
N THR A 121 12.16 -11.57 12.10
CA THR A 121 12.91 -11.94 13.30
C THR A 121 13.78 -13.18 13.04
N TRP A 122 13.20 -14.20 12.42
CA TRP A 122 13.93 -15.38 11.98
C TRP A 122 15.02 -15.04 10.95
N ALA A 123 14.72 -14.19 9.96
CA ALA A 123 15.70 -13.76 8.95
C ALA A 123 16.89 -13.03 9.56
N ILE A 124 16.67 -12.18 10.58
CA ILE A 124 17.77 -11.55 11.34
C ILE A 124 18.61 -12.63 12.04
N SER A 125 17.97 -13.59 12.72
CA SER A 125 18.68 -14.66 13.43
C SER A 125 19.55 -15.54 12.51
N GLN A 126 19.10 -15.75 11.27
CA GLN A 126 19.78 -16.58 10.28
C GLN A 126 20.69 -15.78 9.32
N GLY A 127 20.73 -14.45 9.43
CA GLY A 127 21.52 -13.60 8.53
C GLY A 127 20.94 -13.45 7.11
N TYR A 128 19.64 -13.67 6.91
CA TYR A 128 18.96 -13.59 5.61
C TYR A 128 18.35 -12.21 5.29
N CYS A 129 18.68 -11.17 6.06
CA CYS A 129 18.19 -9.81 5.81
C CYS A 129 18.48 -9.31 4.39
N SER A 130 19.63 -9.65 3.80
CA SER A 130 19.96 -9.25 2.43
C SER A 130 18.99 -9.84 1.40
N ILE A 131 18.50 -11.07 1.58
CA ILE A 131 17.46 -11.64 0.71
C ILE A 131 16.15 -10.88 0.88
N PHE A 132 15.73 -10.63 2.11
CA PHE A 132 14.52 -9.85 2.36
C PHE A 132 14.58 -8.47 1.70
N ILE A 133 15.67 -7.73 1.88
CA ILE A 133 15.83 -6.40 1.28
C ILE A 133 15.88 -6.46 -0.25
N MET A 134 16.49 -7.48 -0.84
CA MET A 134 16.41 -7.68 -2.29
C MET A 134 14.95 -7.90 -2.74
N MET A 135 14.20 -8.71 -2.00
CA MET A 135 12.78 -8.96 -2.26
C MET A 135 11.90 -7.75 -1.98
N CYS A 136 12.38 -6.70 -1.32
CA CYS A 136 11.63 -5.45 -1.21
C CYS A 136 11.41 -4.74 -2.56
N LEU A 137 12.05 -5.17 -3.66
CA LEU A 137 11.66 -4.73 -5.01
C LEU A 137 10.18 -5.04 -5.30
N LEU A 138 9.61 -6.05 -4.64
CA LEU A 138 8.20 -6.39 -4.71
C LEU A 138 7.27 -5.30 -4.16
N GLU A 139 7.80 -4.30 -3.45
CA GLU A 139 7.00 -3.19 -2.89
C GLU A 139 6.81 -2.03 -3.86
N VAL A 140 7.44 -2.03 -5.04
CA VAL A 140 7.21 -1.02 -6.10
C VAL A 140 5.73 -0.86 -6.47
N PRO A 141 4.94 -1.92 -6.74
CA PRO A 141 3.50 -1.77 -6.97
C PRO A 141 2.76 -1.22 -5.73
N THR A 142 3.18 -1.58 -4.51
CA THR A 142 2.59 -1.03 -3.27
C THR A 142 2.85 0.46 -3.16
N PHE A 143 4.05 0.92 -3.51
CA PHE A 143 4.39 2.35 -3.54
C PHE A 143 3.47 3.12 -4.48
N LEU A 144 3.25 2.61 -5.70
CA LEU A 144 2.35 3.24 -6.66
C LEU A 144 0.88 3.24 -6.18
N LEU A 145 0.44 2.15 -5.55
CA LEU A 145 -0.89 2.06 -4.95
C LEU A 145 -1.07 3.05 -3.80
N ALA A 146 -0.06 3.19 -2.93
CA ALA A 146 -0.05 4.12 -1.82
C ALA A 146 -0.06 5.56 -2.33
N LEU A 147 0.77 5.87 -3.34
CA LEU A 147 0.83 7.20 -3.95
C LEU A 147 -0.51 7.59 -4.56
N GLY A 148 -1.13 6.70 -5.33
CA GLY A 148 -2.47 6.92 -5.90
C GLY A 148 -3.58 6.99 -4.85
N SER A 149 -3.39 6.34 -3.68
CA SER A 149 -4.36 6.37 -2.57
C SER A 149 -4.26 7.63 -1.73
N VAL A 150 -3.06 8.19 -1.57
CA VAL A 150 -2.82 9.48 -0.90
C VAL A 150 -3.16 10.64 -1.85
N ARG A 151 -2.95 10.48 -3.16
CA ARG A 151 -3.21 11.48 -4.18
C ARG A 151 -3.77 10.84 -5.45
N ASN A 152 -5.08 10.99 -5.64
CA ASN A 152 -5.77 10.37 -6.77
C ASN A 152 -5.25 10.81 -8.15
N GLN A 153 -4.62 12.00 -8.26
CA GLN A 153 -4.00 12.47 -9.51
C GLN A 153 -2.85 11.59 -10.02
N PHE A 154 -2.20 10.83 -9.13
CA PHE A 154 -1.10 9.93 -9.46
C PHE A 154 -1.56 8.47 -9.62
N ARG A 155 -2.88 8.23 -9.60
CA ARG A 155 -3.42 6.89 -9.72
C ARG A 155 -3.41 6.42 -11.18
N HIS A 156 -2.58 5.42 -11.47
CA HIS A 156 -2.48 4.79 -12.78
C HIS A 156 -2.59 3.26 -12.67
N ASP A 157 -3.79 2.74 -12.92
CA ASP A 157 -4.10 1.31 -12.72
C ASP A 157 -3.29 0.40 -13.67
N TYR A 158 -2.97 0.84 -14.90
CA TYR A 158 -2.10 0.10 -15.82
C TYR A 158 -0.63 0.06 -15.37
N LEU A 159 -0.13 1.16 -14.81
CA LEU A 159 1.25 1.23 -14.28
C LEU A 159 1.39 0.33 -13.06
N PHE A 160 0.38 0.33 -12.18
CA PHE A 160 0.30 -0.61 -11.06
C PHE A 160 0.29 -2.07 -11.56
N ALA A 161 -0.56 -2.42 -12.53
CA ALA A 161 -0.63 -3.78 -13.05
C ALA A 161 0.69 -4.24 -13.69
N PHE A 162 1.31 -3.37 -14.51
CA PHE A 162 2.59 -3.64 -15.15
C PHE A 162 3.70 -3.90 -14.12
N THR A 163 3.86 -3.00 -13.15
CA THR A 163 4.87 -3.15 -12.09
C THR A 163 4.59 -4.34 -11.19
N PHE A 164 3.32 -4.68 -10.93
CA PHE A 164 2.94 -5.88 -10.18
C PHE A 164 3.41 -7.15 -10.90
N VAL A 165 3.10 -7.29 -12.19
CA VAL A 165 3.54 -8.46 -12.97
C VAL A 165 5.07 -8.54 -13.01
N LEU A 166 5.74 -7.42 -13.32
CA LEU A 166 7.18 -7.40 -13.46
C LEU A 166 7.91 -7.80 -12.16
N THR A 167 7.47 -7.24 -11.03
CA THR A 167 8.14 -7.46 -9.74
C THR A 167 7.59 -8.71 -9.02
N ARG A 168 6.29 -8.73 -8.70
CA ARG A 168 5.66 -9.75 -7.84
C ARG A 168 5.44 -11.10 -8.53
N ILE A 169 5.42 -11.12 -9.86
CA ILE A 169 5.27 -12.38 -10.61
C ILE A 169 6.61 -12.78 -11.24
N LEU A 170 7.13 -12.00 -12.19
CA LEU A 170 8.30 -12.40 -12.98
C LEU A 170 9.59 -12.40 -12.15
N PHE A 171 9.91 -11.29 -11.48
CA PHE A 171 11.10 -11.22 -10.65
C PHE A 171 11.03 -12.19 -9.46
N HIS A 172 9.88 -12.31 -8.79
CA HIS A 172 9.73 -13.31 -7.73
C HIS A 172 9.94 -14.74 -8.23
N ALA A 173 9.30 -15.14 -9.34
CA ALA A 173 9.52 -16.46 -9.94
C ALA A 173 10.99 -16.69 -10.31
N TYR A 174 11.66 -15.69 -10.87
CA TYR A 174 13.10 -15.76 -11.16
C TYR A 174 13.94 -15.98 -9.89
N THR A 175 13.65 -15.26 -8.80
CA THR A 175 14.37 -15.46 -7.52
C THR A 175 14.12 -16.84 -6.91
N ILE A 176 12.94 -17.43 -7.10
CA ILE A 176 12.65 -18.82 -6.69
C ILE A 176 13.52 -19.79 -7.48
N LEU A 177 13.67 -19.60 -8.81
CA LEU A 177 14.55 -20.43 -9.63
C LEU A 177 16.01 -20.33 -9.17
N CYS A 178 16.49 -19.12 -8.88
CA CYS A 178 17.84 -18.93 -8.33
C CYS A 178 18.00 -19.61 -6.95
N ALA A 179 16.98 -19.54 -6.09
CA ALA A 179 17.00 -20.20 -4.78
C ALA A 179 16.98 -21.73 -4.91
N PHE A 180 16.23 -22.25 -5.87
CA PHE A 180 16.20 -23.68 -6.19
C PHE A 180 17.56 -24.17 -6.68
N GLN A 181 18.22 -23.42 -7.56
CA GLN A 181 19.58 -23.75 -8.03
C GLN A 181 20.62 -23.69 -6.89
N LEU A 182 20.46 -22.75 -5.96
CA LEU A 182 21.36 -22.64 -4.81
C LEU A 182 21.17 -23.78 -3.81
N LYS A 183 19.94 -24.02 -3.37
CA LYS A 183 19.58 -25.09 -2.42
C LYS A 183 18.08 -25.43 -2.55
N PRO A 184 17.72 -26.51 -3.26
CA PRO A 184 16.33 -26.85 -3.57
C PRO A 184 15.42 -26.94 -2.34
N PHE A 185 15.90 -27.47 -1.22
CA PHE A 185 15.14 -27.59 0.03
C PHE A 185 15.69 -26.66 1.12
N GLY A 186 16.28 -25.55 0.71
CA GLY A 186 16.83 -24.55 1.62
C GLY A 186 15.74 -23.66 2.22
N PRO A 187 16.01 -23.04 3.39
CA PRO A 187 15.06 -22.15 4.05
C PRO A 187 14.61 -20.97 3.17
N ILE A 188 15.51 -20.45 2.32
CA ILE A 188 15.21 -19.34 1.39
C ILE A 188 14.23 -19.79 0.31
N MET A 189 14.44 -20.98 -0.29
CA MET A 189 13.53 -21.53 -1.30
C MET A 189 12.13 -21.70 -0.72
N ILE A 190 12.04 -22.31 0.47
CA ILE A 190 10.77 -22.56 1.16
C ILE A 190 10.03 -21.24 1.42
N ALA A 191 10.73 -20.23 1.96
CA ALA A 191 10.14 -18.93 2.24
C ALA A 191 9.61 -18.25 0.96
N LEU A 192 10.42 -18.15 -0.10
CA LEU A 192 10.01 -17.50 -1.36
C LEU A 192 8.81 -18.22 -1.99
N THR A 193 8.86 -19.55 -2.05
CA THR A 193 7.80 -20.37 -2.65
C THR A 193 6.49 -20.26 -1.86
N ALA A 194 6.55 -20.17 -0.52
CA ALA A 194 5.36 -20.05 0.32
C ALA A 194 4.59 -18.73 0.07
N PHE A 195 5.27 -17.63 -0.24
CA PHE A 195 4.64 -16.33 -0.47
C PHE A 195 4.18 -16.10 -1.92
N PHE A 196 4.72 -16.84 -2.89
CA PHE A 196 4.38 -16.66 -4.30
C PHE A 196 2.89 -16.84 -4.65
N PRO A 197 2.18 -17.89 -4.15
CA PRO A 197 0.75 -18.06 -4.41
C PRO A 197 -0.11 -16.87 -3.98
N LEU A 198 0.29 -16.17 -2.91
CA LEU A 198 -0.41 -14.99 -2.42
C LEU A 198 -0.39 -13.86 -3.46
N HIS A 199 0.75 -13.64 -4.12
CA HIS A 199 0.84 -12.64 -5.19
C HIS A 199 -0.01 -13.00 -6.40
N CYS A 200 -0.01 -14.27 -6.80
CA CYS A 200 -0.88 -14.76 -7.86
C CYS A 200 -2.36 -14.55 -7.52
N PHE A 201 -2.76 -14.88 -6.29
CA PHE A 201 -4.12 -14.67 -5.80
C PHE A 201 -4.54 -13.19 -5.82
N TRP A 202 -3.67 -12.29 -5.35
CA TRP A 202 -3.94 -10.85 -5.38
C TRP A 202 -4.05 -10.31 -6.80
N PHE A 203 -3.19 -10.74 -7.71
CA PHE A 203 -3.26 -10.30 -9.11
C PHE A 203 -4.53 -10.82 -9.80
N TYR A 204 -4.91 -12.07 -9.54
CA TYR A 204 -6.20 -12.61 -10.00
C TYR A 204 -7.39 -11.78 -9.49
N GLY A 205 -7.37 -11.40 -8.20
CA GLY A 205 -8.37 -10.51 -7.61
C GLY A 205 -8.44 -9.15 -8.31
N PHE A 206 -7.30 -8.57 -8.64
CA PHE A 206 -7.20 -7.33 -9.41
C PHE A 206 -7.81 -7.47 -10.82
N ILE A 207 -7.46 -8.50 -11.58
CA ILE A 207 -8.04 -8.73 -12.92
C ILE A 207 -9.55 -8.87 -12.83
N LYS A 208 -10.07 -9.67 -11.89
CA LYS A 208 -11.51 -9.87 -11.69
C LYS A 208 -12.22 -8.55 -11.39
N GLN A 209 -11.59 -7.67 -10.62
CA GLN A 209 -12.11 -6.33 -10.35
C GLN A 209 -12.16 -5.48 -11.64
N GLN A 210 -11.08 -5.44 -12.42
CA GLN A 210 -11.04 -4.67 -13.67
C GLN A 210 -12.09 -5.16 -14.68
N LEU A 211 -12.29 -6.48 -14.79
CA LEU A 211 -13.34 -7.07 -15.62
C LEU A 211 -14.75 -6.73 -15.15
N ARG A 212 -14.97 -6.54 -13.84
CA ARG A 212 -16.26 -6.08 -13.31
C ARG A 212 -16.50 -4.61 -13.64
N LEU A 213 -15.47 -3.78 -13.52
CA LEU A 213 -15.54 -2.35 -13.82
C LEU A 213 -15.79 -2.11 -15.31
N SER A 214 -15.19 -2.90 -16.21
CA SER A 214 -15.41 -2.78 -17.65
C SER A 214 -16.83 -3.18 -18.08
N LYS A 215 -17.48 -4.09 -17.34
CA LYS A 215 -18.85 -4.55 -17.61
C LYS A 215 -19.92 -3.63 -17.02
N THR A 216 -19.56 -2.69 -16.14
CA THR A 216 -20.51 -1.76 -15.57
C THR A 216 -20.67 -0.57 -16.53
N PRO A 217 -21.81 -0.40 -17.22
CA PRO A 217 -22.00 0.74 -18.12
C PRO A 217 -21.84 2.04 -17.33
N SER A 218 -21.07 2.97 -17.88
CA SER A 218 -20.96 4.31 -17.33
C SER A 218 -22.36 4.93 -17.32
N VAL A 219 -22.91 5.18 -16.14
CA VAL A 219 -24.14 5.99 -16.03
C VAL A 219 -23.80 7.35 -16.63
N PRO A 220 -24.45 7.77 -17.74
CA PRO A 220 -24.15 9.07 -18.32
C PRO A 220 -24.43 10.15 -17.28
N SER A 221 -23.44 10.98 -17.00
CA SER A 221 -23.53 12.14 -16.10
C SER A 221 -24.49 13.19 -16.68
N LYS A 222 -25.80 12.91 -16.70
CA LYS A 222 -26.85 13.84 -17.14
C LYS A 222 -27.08 15.01 -16.18
N LYS A 223 -26.40 15.08 -15.02
CA LYS A 223 -26.64 16.11 -14.00
C LYS A 223 -25.76 17.36 -14.08
N ARG A 224 -24.76 17.45 -14.97
CA ARG A 224 -23.95 18.68 -15.12
C ARG A 224 -24.53 19.72 -16.08
N HIS A 225 -25.39 19.33 -17.02
CA HIS A 225 -25.87 20.26 -18.05
C HIS A 225 -27.11 21.07 -17.63
N TYR A 226 -27.95 20.54 -16.72
CA TYR A 226 -29.11 21.27 -16.22
C TYR A 226 -28.77 22.37 -15.20
N GLN A 227 -27.60 22.31 -14.56
CA GLN A 227 -27.18 23.34 -13.60
C GLN A 227 -26.53 24.56 -14.28
N SER A 228 -25.98 24.43 -15.49
CA SER A 228 -25.44 25.59 -16.23
C SER A 228 -26.52 26.41 -16.96
N ILE A 229 -27.67 25.79 -17.28
CA ILE A 229 -28.77 26.49 -17.95
C ILE A 229 -29.54 27.36 -16.93
N ASN A 230 -29.83 26.86 -15.73
CA ASN A 230 -30.61 27.62 -14.74
C ASN A 230 -29.85 28.80 -14.09
N VAL A 231 -28.51 28.82 -14.15
CA VAL A 231 -27.70 29.95 -13.64
C VAL A 231 -27.62 31.11 -14.65
N THR A 232 -27.84 30.83 -15.94
CA THR A 232 -27.73 31.87 -16.98
C THR A 232 -29.05 32.63 -17.18
N THR A 233 -30.19 32.01 -16.89
CA THR A 233 -31.52 32.63 -17.06
C THR A 233 -32.01 33.42 -15.85
N SER A 234 -31.31 33.41 -14.71
CA SER A 234 -31.73 34.09 -13.47
C SER A 234 -31.12 35.48 -13.26
N ARG A 235 -30.44 36.05 -14.28
CA ARG A 235 -29.76 37.36 -14.16
C ARG A 235 -30.46 38.54 -14.87
N ILE A 236 -31.65 38.35 -15.44
CA ILE A 236 -32.43 39.43 -16.03
C ILE A 236 -33.88 39.22 -15.62
N GLU A 237 -34.28 39.79 -14.47
CA GLU A 237 -35.62 40.32 -14.13
C GLU A 237 -35.76 40.47 -12.59
N GLU A 238 -35.52 41.69 -12.08
CA GLU A 238 -36.21 42.26 -10.90
C GLU A 238 -37.31 43.16 -11.48
N LYS A 239 -38.58 43.27 -11.06
CA LYS A 239 -39.43 42.99 -9.87
C LYS A 239 -40.91 43.27 -10.36
N PRO A 240 -42.04 43.20 -9.59
CA PRO A 240 -42.24 42.85 -8.19
C PRO A 240 -43.45 41.92 -7.84
N GLN A 241 -43.45 41.51 -6.57
CA GLN A 241 -44.46 40.92 -5.66
C GLN A 241 -45.95 40.82 -6.07
N VAL A 242 -46.54 39.62 -5.87
CA VAL A 242 -47.88 39.38 -5.29
C VAL A 242 -47.87 38.04 -4.50
N MET A 243 -48.61 38.01 -3.40
CA MET A 243 -48.80 36.93 -2.42
C MET A 243 -49.57 35.69 -2.96
N ASP A 244 -49.36 34.58 -2.23
CA ASP A 244 -50.37 33.68 -1.65
C ASP A 244 -50.40 32.18 -2.05
N VAL A 245 -50.41 31.36 -0.97
CA VAL A 245 -51.18 30.12 -0.77
C VAL A 245 -50.56 28.72 -1.08
N LEU A 246 -50.27 28.02 0.04
CA LEU A 246 -50.40 26.57 0.37
C LEU A 246 -49.54 25.49 -0.34
N LYS A 247 -48.59 24.88 0.40
CA LYS A 247 -48.68 23.52 1.04
C LYS A 247 -47.30 23.01 1.51
N GLU A 248 -47.19 22.69 2.80
CA GLU A 248 -46.15 21.84 3.43
C GLU A 248 -46.25 20.36 3.00
N PRO A 249 -45.41 19.41 3.52
CA PRO A 249 -44.02 19.46 4.02
C PRO A 249 -43.13 18.47 3.23
N THR A 250 -41.80 18.44 3.44
CA THR A 250 -41.02 17.20 3.71
C THR A 250 -39.49 17.32 3.47
N THR A 251 -38.76 16.93 4.52
CA THR A 251 -37.48 16.21 4.54
C THR A 251 -36.22 16.89 3.98
N TRP A 252 -35.40 17.35 4.93
CA TRP A 252 -33.97 17.55 4.79
C TRP A 252 -33.27 16.22 4.45
N HIS A 253 -32.97 16.01 3.17
CA HIS A 253 -32.02 14.98 2.78
C HIS A 253 -30.61 15.55 2.76
N THR A 254 -29.87 15.22 3.82
CA THR A 254 -28.40 15.24 3.94
C THR A 254 -27.69 15.02 2.61
N CYS A 255 -26.82 15.97 2.28
CA CYS A 255 -25.89 15.92 1.16
C CYS A 255 -25.00 14.67 1.26
N LYS A 256 -25.33 13.61 0.53
CA LYS A 256 -24.39 12.52 0.24
C LYS A 256 -23.33 13.06 -0.70
N HIS A 257 -22.19 13.48 -0.13
CA HIS A 257 -20.94 13.54 -0.87
C HIS A 257 -20.79 12.22 -1.62
N LEU A 258 -20.66 12.30 -2.95
CA LEU A 258 -20.43 11.18 -3.85
C LEU A 258 -19.09 10.51 -3.52
N SER A 259 -19.09 9.68 -2.49
CA SER A 259 -18.11 8.63 -2.30
C SER A 259 -18.35 7.62 -3.41
N ASN A 260 -17.44 7.59 -4.39
CA ASN A 260 -17.44 6.60 -5.44
C ASN A 260 -17.36 5.19 -4.79
N PRO A 261 -18.43 4.36 -4.84
CA PRO A 261 -18.47 3.10 -4.11
C PRO A 261 -17.86 2.00 -4.98
N ALA A 262 -16.53 1.97 -5.10
CA ALA A 262 -15.89 0.95 -5.95
C ALA A 262 -14.56 0.39 -5.43
N PHE A 263 -14.27 0.55 -4.14
CA PHE A 263 -13.12 -0.13 -3.52
C PHE A 263 -13.38 -0.67 -2.10
N HIS A 264 -14.59 -0.48 -1.55
CA HIS A 264 -14.92 -0.92 -0.19
C HIS A 264 -15.04 -2.45 -0.02
N ALA A 265 -14.85 -3.23 -1.08
CA ALA A 265 -14.92 -4.69 -1.03
C ALA A 265 -14.01 -5.37 -2.09
N SER A 266 -12.81 -4.83 -2.31
CA SER A 266 -11.82 -5.51 -3.16
C SER A 266 -10.78 -6.23 -2.29
N PRO A 267 -10.40 -7.49 -2.60
CA PRO A 267 -9.34 -8.23 -1.91
C PRO A 267 -7.93 -7.62 -2.12
N VAL A 268 -7.85 -6.42 -2.70
CA VAL A 268 -6.63 -5.66 -2.99
C VAL A 268 -6.42 -4.53 -1.96
N CYS A 269 -7.05 -4.61 -0.77
CA CYS A 269 -6.46 -3.94 0.40
C CYS A 269 -5.23 -4.74 0.79
N VAL A 270 -4.05 -4.21 0.50
CA VAL A 270 -2.76 -4.80 0.92
C VAL A 270 -2.43 -4.39 2.38
N HIS A 271 -3.47 -4.13 3.18
CA HIS A 271 -3.42 -3.78 4.61
C HIS A 271 -4.66 -4.33 5.32
#